data_AF-A0A4Q3V2H9-F1
#
_entry.id   AF-A0A4Q3V2H9-F1
#
_cell.length_a   1.000
_cell.length_b   1.000
_cell.length_c   1.000
_cell.angle_alpha   90.00
_cell.angle_beta   90.00
_cell.angle_gamma   90.00
#
_symmetry.space_group_name_H-M   'P 1'
#
loop_
_entity.id
_entity.type
_entity.pdbx_description
1 polymer ?
#
loop_
_entity_poly.entity_id
_entity_poly.type
_entity_poly.pdbx_seq_one_letter_code
_entity_poly.pdbx_strand_id
1 'polypeptide(L)'
;MTTTSLFEPISYTLWQRDPKAFAEKLGAGFRDTGFAVITDHPIDQAVIDRGVDAGKQFFALPDATKRNYFIPGGGGQRAYTPFATEVAKGAKAKDLKEFWHVARELPKGHKYSDVMGENI
;
A
#
# COMPACT_ATOMS: atom_id res chain seq x y z
N MET A 1 -9.03 -26.39 20.21
CA MET A 1 -7.70 -25.74 20.15
C MET A 1 -7.93 -24.25 20.22
N THR A 2 -7.50 -23.58 21.28
CA THR A 2 -7.53 -22.11 21.38
C THR A 2 -6.36 -21.56 20.58
N THR A 3 -6.66 -20.90 19.46
CA THR A 3 -5.67 -20.20 18.65
C THR A 3 -5.18 -19.00 19.44
N THR A 4 -3.92 -19.02 19.89
CA THR A 4 -3.28 -17.81 20.42
C THR A 4 -3.09 -16.84 19.26
N SER A 5 -3.76 -15.69 19.29
CA SER A 5 -3.54 -14.64 18.29
C SER A 5 -2.13 -14.07 18.48
N LEU A 6 -1.35 -14.02 17.39
CA LEU A 6 -0.02 -13.37 17.38
C LEU A 6 -0.12 -11.84 17.47
N PHE A 7 -1.31 -11.28 17.23
CA PHE A 7 -1.55 -9.84 17.24
C PHE A 7 -2.74 -9.53 18.14
N GLU A 8 -2.52 -8.63 19.10
CA GLU A 8 -3.60 -8.01 19.84
C GLU A 8 -4.06 -6.75 19.07
N PRO A 9 -5.30 -6.70 18.55
CA PRO A 9 -5.78 -5.53 17.84
C PRO A 9 -5.87 -4.31 18.76
N ILE A 10 -5.43 -3.15 18.26
CA ILE A 10 -5.48 -1.88 18.97
C ILE A 10 -6.62 -1.06 18.36
N SER A 11 -7.66 -0.78 19.16
CA SER A 11 -8.73 0.13 18.72
C SER A 11 -8.18 1.54 18.52
N TYR A 12 -8.43 2.14 17.35
CA TYR A 12 -8.07 3.53 17.07
C TYR A 12 -8.81 4.52 17.99
N THR A 13 -9.95 4.13 18.57
CA THR A 13 -10.64 4.98 19.57
C THR A 13 -9.77 5.23 20.81
N LEU A 14 -8.82 4.32 21.12
CA LEU A 14 -7.86 4.52 22.20
C LEU A 14 -6.95 5.72 21.93
N TRP A 15 -6.58 6.00 20.68
CA TRP A 15 -5.82 7.20 20.34
C TRP A 15 -6.52 8.48 20.79
N GLN A 16 -7.85 8.54 20.65
CA GLN A 16 -8.65 9.71 21.03
C GLN A 16 -8.80 9.86 22.55
N ARG A 17 -8.79 8.75 23.29
CA ARG A 17 -9.04 8.70 24.74
C ARG A 17 -7.76 8.76 25.57
N ASP A 18 -6.73 8.05 25.12
CA ASP A 18 -5.43 7.91 25.77
C ASP A 18 -4.32 7.69 24.71
N PRO A 19 -3.77 8.78 24.13
CA PRO A 19 -2.69 8.71 23.16
C PRO A 19 -1.45 7.98 23.67
N LYS A 20 -1.17 8.03 24.97
CA LYS A 20 0.00 7.40 25.57
C LYS A 20 -0.15 5.88 25.56
N ALA A 21 -1.28 5.36 26.04
CA ALA A 21 -1.57 3.93 26.01
C ALA A 21 -1.62 3.39 24.57
N PHE A 22 -2.14 4.17 23.61
CA PHE A 22 -2.13 3.80 22.19
C PHE A 22 -0.69 3.68 21.65
N ALA A 23 0.17 4.66 21.94
CA ALA A 23 1.57 4.65 21.53
C ALA A 23 2.37 3.49 22.18
N GLU A 24 2.13 3.20 23.45
CA GLU A 24 2.77 2.08 24.16
C GLU A 24 2.39 0.73 23.53
N LYS A 25 1.11 0.53 23.19
CA LYS A 25 0.65 -0.70 22.52
C LYS A 25 1.20 -0.84 21.11
N LEU A 26 1.22 0.24 20.33
CA LEU A 26 1.88 0.25 19.01
C LEU A 26 3.36 -0.12 19.12
N GLY A 27 4.07 0.52 20.06
CA GLY A 27 5.49 0.26 20.29
C GLY A 27 5.76 -1.16 20.80
N ALA A 28 4.85 -1.77 21.55
CA ALA A 28 4.93 -3.19 21.91
C ALA A 28 4.81 -4.08 20.67
N GLY A 29 3.76 -3.92 19.85
CA GLY A 29 3.58 -4.71 18.63
C GLY A 29 4.79 -4.63 17.69
N PHE A 30 5.31 -3.42 17.44
CA PHE A 30 6.49 -3.26 16.60
C PHE A 30 7.77 -3.90 17.18
N ARG A 31 7.95 -3.87 18.51
CA ARG A 31 9.11 -4.53 19.15
C ARG A 31 9.00 -6.05 19.14
N ASP A 32 7.80 -6.57 19.36
CA ASP A 32 7.58 -7.99 19.57
C ASP A 32 7.47 -8.75 18.24
N THR A 33 6.80 -8.17 17.24
CA THR A 33 6.52 -8.84 15.96
C THR A 33 6.97 -8.04 14.74
N GLY A 34 7.32 -6.76 14.88
CA GLY A 34 7.54 -5.86 13.75
C GLY A 34 6.24 -5.34 13.10
N PHE A 35 5.07 -5.64 13.68
CA PHE A 35 3.76 -5.31 13.12
C PHE A 35 2.78 -4.88 14.22
N ALA A 36 1.72 -4.18 13.83
CA ALA A 36 0.58 -3.89 14.69
C ALA A 36 -0.72 -3.98 13.88
N VAL A 37 -1.82 -4.35 14.53
CA VAL A 37 -3.15 -4.42 13.91
C VAL A 37 -4.03 -3.33 14.51
N ILE A 38 -4.62 -2.49 13.67
CA ILE A 38 -5.54 -1.42 14.09
C ILE A 38 -6.98 -1.82 13.77
N THR A 39 -7.88 -1.60 14.74
CA THR A 39 -9.34 -1.73 14.61
C THR A 39 -10.01 -0.38 14.83
N ASP A 40 -11.30 -0.27 14.50
CA ASP A 40 -12.09 0.96 14.68
C ASP A 40 -11.48 2.21 14.02
N HIS A 41 -10.75 2.04 12.91
CA HIS A 41 -10.18 3.16 12.18
C HIS A 41 -11.30 4.05 11.59
N PRO A 42 -11.08 5.37 11.45
CA PRO A 42 -12.13 6.29 11.02
C PRO A 42 -12.33 6.32 9.49
N ILE A 43 -11.57 5.50 8.73
CA ILE A 43 -11.70 5.44 7.28
C ILE A 43 -13.05 4.83 6.94
N ASP A 44 -13.87 5.56 6.19
CA ASP A 44 -15.16 5.11 5.68
C ASP A 44 -14.97 3.86 4.80
N GLN A 45 -15.72 2.80 5.11
CA GLN A 45 -15.69 1.54 4.37
C GLN A 45 -15.97 1.75 2.87
N ALA A 46 -16.84 2.70 2.52
CA ALA A 46 -17.14 3.01 1.12
C ALA A 46 -15.90 3.54 0.36
N VAL A 47 -14.96 4.20 1.03
CA VAL A 47 -13.70 4.66 0.42
C VAL A 47 -12.80 3.46 0.13
N ILE A 48 -12.70 2.53 1.07
CA ILE A 48 -11.90 1.29 0.94
C ILE A 48 -12.45 0.45 -0.21
N ASP A 49 -13.76 0.22 -0.22
CA ASP A 49 -14.43 -0.59 -1.23
C ASP A 49 -14.23 -0.03 -2.63
N ARG A 50 -14.37 1.31 -2.81
CA ARG A 50 -14.08 1.97 -4.08
C ARG A 50 -12.63 1.78 -4.52
N GLY A 51 -11.67 1.87 -3.59
CA GLY A 51 -10.25 1.67 -3.90
C GLY A 51 -9.96 0.23 -4.35
N VAL A 52 -10.52 -0.75 -3.64
CA VAL A 52 -10.40 -2.17 -3.99
C VAL A 52 -11.05 -2.47 -5.34
N ASP A 53 -12.24 -1.95 -5.59
CA ASP A 53 -12.98 -2.19 -6.82
C ASP A 53 -12.34 -1.49 -8.03
N ALA A 54 -11.78 -0.29 -7.86
CA ALA A 54 -10.97 0.35 -8.90
C ALA A 54 -9.77 -0.52 -9.29
N GLY A 55 -9.07 -1.10 -8.31
CA GLY A 55 -7.99 -2.04 -8.55
C GLY A 55 -8.45 -3.28 -9.32
N LYS A 56 -9.53 -3.93 -8.88
CA LYS A 56 -10.10 -5.11 -9.58
C LYS A 56 -10.48 -4.78 -11.03
N GLN A 57 -11.16 -3.66 -11.25
CA GLN A 57 -11.57 -3.23 -12.59
C GLN A 57 -10.37 -2.98 -13.49
N PHE A 58 -9.34 -2.28 -13.00
CA PHE A 58 -8.12 -2.04 -13.75
C PHE A 58 -7.41 -3.35 -14.10
N PHE A 59 -7.21 -4.25 -13.15
CA PHE A 59 -6.47 -5.49 -13.39
C PHE A 59 -7.22 -6.50 -14.26
N ALA A 60 -8.56 -6.38 -14.36
CA ALA A 60 -9.39 -7.14 -15.28
C ALA A 60 -9.29 -6.65 -16.74
N LEU A 61 -8.69 -5.48 -17.01
CA LEU A 61 -8.48 -5.00 -18.38
C LEU A 61 -7.54 -5.94 -19.17
N PRO A 62 -7.66 -5.97 -20.51
CA PRO A 62 -6.71 -6.69 -21.37
C PRO A 62 -5.26 -6.25 -21.11
N ASP A 63 -4.32 -7.18 -21.16
CA ASP A 63 -2.89 -6.89 -20.91
C ASP A 63 -2.35 -5.78 -21.83
N ALA A 64 -2.75 -5.79 -23.11
CA ALA A 64 -2.39 -4.74 -24.05
C ALA A 64 -2.87 -3.34 -23.61
N THR A 65 -4.04 -3.25 -22.97
CA THR A 65 -4.56 -1.99 -22.42
C THR A 65 -3.75 -1.57 -21.20
N LYS A 66 -3.51 -2.49 -20.25
CA LYS A 66 -2.72 -2.18 -19.04
C LYS A 66 -1.31 -1.71 -19.37
N ARG A 67 -0.67 -2.34 -20.37
CA ARG A 67 0.68 -1.98 -20.84
C ARG A 67 0.82 -0.54 -21.32
N ASN A 68 -0.25 0.11 -21.76
CA ASN A 68 -0.21 1.53 -22.14
C ASN A 68 0.09 2.46 -20.95
N TYR A 69 -0.05 1.96 -19.72
CA TYR A 69 0.25 2.70 -18.48
C TYR A 69 1.62 2.36 -17.90
N PHE A 70 2.42 1.51 -18.55
CA PHE A 70 3.79 1.25 -18.12
C PHE A 70 4.71 2.36 -18.62
N ILE A 71 5.53 2.92 -17.73
CA ILE A 71 6.54 3.93 -18.06
C ILE A 71 7.92 3.26 -18.17
N PRO A 72 8.48 3.07 -19.38
CA PRO A 72 9.81 2.49 -19.54
C PRO A 72 10.88 3.35 -18.85
N GLY A 73 11.84 2.71 -18.19
CA GLY A 73 12.91 3.40 -17.48
C GLY A 73 12.52 4.05 -16.14
N GLY A 74 11.23 4.09 -15.78
CA GLY A 74 10.74 4.67 -14.52
C GLY A 74 10.89 3.78 -13.29
N GLY A 75 11.53 2.62 -13.42
CA GLY A 75 11.76 1.67 -12.32
C GLY A 75 10.48 1.12 -11.66
N GLY A 76 9.33 1.21 -12.34
CA GLY A 76 8.04 0.79 -11.78
C GLY A 76 7.49 1.69 -10.67
N GLN A 77 8.06 2.88 -10.43
CA GLN A 77 7.68 3.74 -9.29
C GLN A 77 6.36 4.50 -9.47
N ARG A 78 5.73 4.40 -10.65
CA ARG A 78 4.48 5.08 -11.03
C ARG A 78 3.63 4.18 -11.91
N ALA A 79 2.32 4.36 -11.82
CA ALA A 79 1.33 3.70 -12.66
C ALA A 79 1.54 2.18 -12.73
N TYR A 80 1.38 1.57 -13.90
CA TYR A 80 1.35 0.12 -14.04
C TYR A 80 2.76 -0.49 -14.08
N THR A 81 2.99 -1.55 -13.31
CA THR A 81 4.14 -2.46 -13.49
C THR A 81 3.64 -3.82 -13.99
N PRO A 82 4.08 -4.28 -15.18
CA PRO A 82 3.59 -5.52 -15.77
C PRO A 82 3.86 -6.77 -14.94
N PHE A 83 3.01 -7.77 -15.14
CA PHE A 83 3.14 -9.08 -14.52
C PHE A 83 4.53 -9.70 -14.69
N ALA A 84 5.06 -10.30 -13.62
CA ALA A 84 6.36 -10.97 -13.62
C ALA A 84 7.51 -10.07 -14.12
N THR A 85 7.50 -8.79 -13.74
CA THR A 85 8.60 -7.86 -14.02
C THR A 85 9.65 -7.89 -12.91
N GLU A 86 9.21 -7.92 -11.64
CA GLU A 86 10.12 -7.86 -10.50
C GLU A 86 10.73 -9.23 -10.15
N VAL A 87 12.01 -9.20 -9.79
CA VAL A 87 12.75 -10.34 -9.25
C VAL A 87 13.16 -9.98 -7.83
N ALA A 88 12.65 -10.70 -6.84
CA ALA A 88 13.06 -10.48 -5.46
C ALA A 88 14.58 -10.63 -5.34
N LYS A 89 15.22 -9.78 -4.51
CA LYS A 89 16.68 -9.80 -4.34
C LYS A 89 17.15 -11.20 -3.93
N GLY A 90 17.98 -11.82 -4.78
CA GLY A 90 18.50 -13.17 -4.56
C GLY A 90 17.64 -14.33 -5.08
N ALA A 91 16.46 -14.05 -5.66
CA ALA A 91 15.61 -15.06 -6.27
C ALA A 91 15.94 -15.24 -7.77
N LYS A 92 15.78 -16.47 -8.27
CA LYS A 92 15.81 -16.77 -9.72
C LYS A 92 14.44 -16.67 -10.37
N ALA A 93 13.39 -16.94 -9.60
CA ALA A 93 12.01 -16.85 -10.06
C ALA A 93 11.54 -15.40 -10.03
N LYS A 94 10.75 -15.04 -11.05
CA LYS A 94 10.06 -13.76 -11.09
C LYS A 94 8.84 -13.81 -10.17
N ASP A 95 8.54 -12.70 -9.54
CA ASP A 95 7.38 -12.59 -8.68
C ASP A 95 6.11 -12.43 -9.53
N LEU A 96 5.14 -13.32 -9.33
CA LEU A 96 3.93 -13.43 -10.15
C LEU A 96 2.87 -12.42 -9.68
N LYS A 97 3.20 -11.14 -9.84
CA LYS A 97 2.35 -10.01 -9.49
C LYS A 97 2.46 -8.91 -10.52
N GLU A 98 1.41 -8.11 -10.57
CA GLU A 98 1.33 -6.85 -11.27
C GLU A 98 0.96 -5.75 -10.27
N PHE A 99 1.31 -4.51 -10.57
CA PHE A 99 1.14 -3.40 -9.63
C PHE A 99 0.55 -2.17 -10.27
N TRP A 100 -0.07 -1.35 -9.44
CA TRP A 100 -0.35 0.05 -9.71
C TRP A 100 0.21 0.92 -8.59
N HIS A 101 1.09 1.86 -8.92
CA HIS A 101 1.67 2.79 -7.95
C HIS A 101 1.12 4.21 -8.12
N VAL A 102 0.53 4.73 -7.06
CA VAL A 102 0.12 6.15 -6.94
C VAL A 102 1.09 6.85 -6.01
N ALA A 103 1.69 7.94 -6.46
CA ALA A 103 2.55 8.79 -5.65
C ALA A 103 1.81 10.04 -5.17
N ARG A 104 2.51 10.88 -4.41
CA ARG A 104 2.00 12.18 -3.99
C ARG A 104 1.84 13.09 -5.21
N GLU A 105 0.64 13.66 -5.36
CA GLU A 105 0.42 14.76 -6.28
C GLU A 105 1.09 16.03 -5.74
N LEU A 106 1.90 16.67 -6.59
CA LEU A 106 2.57 17.92 -6.24
C LEU A 106 1.92 19.09 -6.99
N PRO A 107 1.77 20.25 -6.34
CA PRO A 107 1.35 21.46 -7.04
C PRO A 107 2.31 21.80 -8.18
N LYS A 108 1.80 22.47 -9.21
CA LYS A 108 2.63 22.94 -10.33
C LYS A 108 3.77 23.84 -9.83
N GLY A 109 5.00 23.58 -10.28
CA GLY A 109 6.19 24.33 -9.90
C GLY A 109 6.74 23.99 -8.52
N HIS A 110 6.29 22.90 -7.90
CA HIS A 110 6.84 22.44 -6.63
C HIS A 110 8.33 22.10 -6.78
N LYS A 111 9.16 22.49 -5.81
CA LYS A 111 10.63 22.31 -5.83
C LYS A 111 11.13 20.85 -5.98
N TYR A 112 10.23 19.87 -5.83
CA TYR A 112 10.54 18.44 -5.95
C TYR A 112 9.83 17.77 -7.13
N SER A 113 9.19 18.52 -8.03
CA SER A 113 8.50 17.95 -9.18
C SER A 113 9.42 17.09 -10.05
N ASP A 114 10.70 17.45 -10.17
CA ASP A 114 11.69 16.71 -10.98
C ASP A 114 12.04 15.33 -10.39
N VAL A 115 11.91 15.16 -9.07
CA VAL A 115 12.29 13.92 -8.35
C VAL A 115 11.08 13.10 -7.90
N MET A 116 9.92 13.74 -7.74
CA MET A 116 8.66 13.13 -7.33
C MET A 116 7.64 13.25 -8.45
N GLY A 117 8.03 12.87 -9.68
CA GLY A 117 7.25 13.05 -10.91
C GLY A 117 5.76 12.70 -10.82
N GLU A 118 5.00 13.25 -11.76
CA GLU A 118 3.53 13.25 -11.78
C GLU A 118 2.91 11.84 -11.84
N ASN A 119 1.66 11.72 -11.36
CA ASN A 119 0.83 10.54 -11.58
C ASN A 119 0.21 10.59 -12.98
N ILE A 120 -0.30 9.44 -13.46
CA ILE A 120 -1.09 9.32 -14.70
C ILE A 120 -2.57 9.29 -14.37
#